data_AF-A0A0Q7Y1H9-F1
#
_entry.id   AF-A0A0Q7Y1H9-F1
#
_cell.length_a   1.000
_cell.length_b   1.000
_cell.length_c   1.000
_cell.angle_alpha   90.00
_cell.angle_beta   90.00
_cell.angle_gamma   90.00
#
_symmetry.space_group_name_H-M   'P 1'
#
loop_
_entity.id
_entity.type
_entity.pdbx_description
1 polymer ?
#
loop_
_entity_poly.entity_id
_entity_poly.type
_entity_poly.pdbx_seq_one_letter_code
_entity_poly.pdbx_strand_id
1 'polypeptide(L)'
;MSVIISMSKEAEPDNIEPTTEADIRPGADVSFPFDKMTVEQFRKRFPRARWSDTRRAWFVPGSTASRRFTRWLAEMEAEADAFADAKGRDAFEFDPINSVYLELGRAGFRINTPYSRTVVDRLREVPYSRWDSDLKQWHVPFRSYQDLKDRWPEIEEAARRNEPEERRRRADEKKGTEQEAKSKARTTERRRRRYPLNGDDLPPVGRVVTIQYGLVVFEEVTGELVDPEVVGEFYPGVTADHVWGMWRKPTFVELVQAWPSKTPPAQGAEWWQPTIEELRPARRAASRKRALKAAL
;
A
#
# COMPACT_ATOMS: atom_id res chain seq x y z
N MET A 1 6.24 12.15 -19.39
CA MET A 1 6.29 13.04 -20.56
C MET A 1 4.88 13.54 -20.82
N SER A 2 4.64 14.85 -20.84
CA SER A 2 3.30 15.40 -21.14
C SER A 2 3.15 15.54 -22.65
N VAL A 3 2.26 14.75 -23.25
CA VAL A 3 1.83 14.87 -24.64
C VAL A 3 0.49 15.57 -24.64
N ILE A 4 0.37 16.68 -25.39
CA ILE A 4 -0.88 17.42 -25.54
C ILE A 4 -1.46 17.05 -26.92
N ILE A 5 -2.66 16.47 -26.90
CA ILE A 5 -3.45 16.21 -28.11
C ILE A 5 -4.68 17.11 -27.99
N SER A 6 -4.75 18.16 -28.80
CA SER A 6 -5.99 18.94 -28.91
C SER A 6 -6.78 18.44 -30.12
N MET A 7 -8.09 18.34 -29.95
CA MET A 7 -9.00 18.11 -31.07
C MET A 7 -9.62 19.46 -31.38
N SER A 8 -9.34 20.00 -32.55
CA SER A 8 -10.03 21.20 -33.02
C SER A 8 -11.48 20.82 -33.32
N LYS A 9 -12.41 21.24 -32.44
CA LYS A 9 -13.87 21.18 -32.65
C LYS A 9 -14.29 22.50 -33.29
N GLU A 10 -15.16 22.41 -34.30
CA GLU A 10 -15.83 23.51 -35.00
C GLU A 10 -16.03 24.78 -34.16
N ALA A 11 -15.50 25.90 -34.65
CA ALA A 11 -15.82 27.25 -34.18
C ALA A 11 -16.09 28.16 -35.39
N GLU A 12 -17.22 28.87 -35.34
CA GLU A 12 -17.70 29.87 -36.31
C GLU A 12 -16.75 31.09 -36.42
N PRO A 13 -16.85 31.88 -37.51
CA PRO A 13 -15.69 32.48 -38.15
C PRO A 13 -15.42 33.88 -37.62
N ASP A 14 -14.26 34.07 -37.00
CA ASP A 14 -13.66 35.39 -36.90
C ASP A 14 -12.58 35.55 -37.97
N ASN A 15 -12.61 36.73 -38.57
CA ASN A 15 -12.02 37.10 -39.86
C ASN A 15 -10.49 36.92 -39.90
N ILE A 16 -10.00 35.78 -40.39
CA ILE A 16 -8.60 35.56 -40.76
C ILE A 16 -8.56 34.75 -42.06
N GLU A 17 -7.97 35.32 -43.11
CA GLU A 17 -7.83 34.67 -44.41
C GLU A 17 -7.10 33.31 -44.28
N PRO A 18 -7.70 32.20 -44.76
CA PRO A 18 -7.11 30.87 -44.66
C PRO A 18 -6.00 30.71 -45.70
N THR A 19 -4.77 31.11 -45.37
CA THR A 19 -3.61 30.79 -46.19
C THR A 19 -3.14 29.37 -45.88
N THR A 20 -3.89 28.36 -46.34
CA THR A 20 -3.47 26.99 -46.78
C THR A 20 -4.69 26.05 -46.76
N GLU A 21 -4.91 25.29 -47.84
CA GLU A 21 -5.95 24.23 -48.00
C GLU A 21 -6.03 23.17 -46.87
N ALA A 22 -5.14 23.21 -45.88
CA ALA A 22 -5.08 22.29 -44.76
C ALA A 22 -6.14 22.56 -43.68
N ASP A 23 -6.62 23.80 -43.54
CA ASP A 23 -7.60 24.16 -42.49
C ASP A 23 -9.05 23.76 -42.83
N ILE A 24 -9.35 23.39 -44.07
CA ILE A 24 -10.69 22.94 -44.49
C ILE A 24 -10.87 21.42 -44.32
N ARG A 25 -9.78 20.67 -44.11
CA ARG A 25 -9.80 19.20 -44.02
C ARG A 25 -9.76 18.74 -42.55
N PRO A 26 -10.62 17.81 -42.10
CA PRO A 26 -10.60 17.34 -40.72
C PRO A 26 -9.23 16.72 -40.38
N GLY A 27 -8.64 17.10 -39.24
CA GLY A 27 -7.31 16.67 -38.82
C GLY A 27 -7.09 16.85 -37.31
N ALA A 28 -5.90 16.51 -36.82
CA ALA A 28 -5.51 16.68 -35.42
C ALA A 28 -4.14 17.34 -35.30
N ASP A 29 -3.99 18.24 -34.34
CA ASP A 29 -2.72 18.77 -33.89
C ASP A 29 -2.08 17.84 -32.86
N VAL A 30 -0.80 17.51 -33.07
CA VAL A 30 -0.02 16.65 -32.17
C VAL A 30 1.29 17.32 -31.83
N SER A 31 1.64 17.30 -30.54
CA SER A 31 2.90 17.85 -30.04
C SER A 31 3.60 16.83 -29.15
N PHE A 32 4.90 16.69 -29.36
CA PHE A 32 5.79 15.81 -28.61
C PHE A 32 7.18 16.45 -28.48
N PRO A 33 8.01 16.06 -27.49
CA PRO A 33 9.36 16.60 -27.33
C PRO A 33 10.20 16.45 -28.60
N PHE A 34 11.00 17.47 -28.92
CA PHE A 34 11.86 17.42 -30.10
C PHE A 34 12.98 16.40 -29.92
N ASP A 35 12.90 15.30 -30.64
CA ASP A 35 13.96 14.31 -30.81
C ASP A 35 14.12 14.00 -32.30
N LYS A 36 15.37 14.05 -32.78
CA LYS A 36 15.69 13.90 -34.21
C LYS A 36 15.23 12.54 -34.74
N MET A 37 15.43 11.46 -33.97
CA MET A 37 15.02 10.11 -34.36
C MET A 37 13.49 9.99 -34.39
N THR A 38 12.82 10.50 -33.35
CA THR A 38 11.36 10.51 -33.27
C THR A 38 10.71 11.31 -34.41
N VAL A 39 11.29 12.45 -34.81
CA VAL A 39 10.80 13.27 -35.93
C VAL A 39 11.00 12.58 -37.28
N GLU A 40 12.12 11.90 -37.50
CA GLU A 40 12.38 11.12 -38.72
C GLU A 40 11.39 9.95 -38.87
N GLN A 41 11.15 9.20 -37.80
CA GLN A 41 10.16 8.12 -37.76
C GLN A 41 8.73 8.65 -37.94
N PHE A 42 8.40 9.78 -37.31
CA PHE A 42 7.11 10.46 -37.47
C PHE A 42 6.87 10.86 -38.94
N ARG A 43 7.87 11.47 -39.59
CA ARG A 43 7.78 11.85 -41.01
C ARG A 43 7.65 10.65 -41.94
N LYS A 44 8.32 9.53 -41.63
CA LYS A 44 8.17 8.26 -42.36
C LYS A 44 6.74 7.70 -42.22
N ARG A 45 6.16 7.78 -41.01
CA ARG A 45 4.82 7.23 -40.69
C ARG A 45 3.66 8.11 -41.16
N PHE A 46 3.86 9.44 -41.13
CA PHE A 46 2.90 10.47 -41.50
C PHE A 46 3.52 11.43 -42.54
N PRO A 47 3.73 10.98 -43.79
CA PRO A 47 4.40 11.78 -44.82
C PRO A 47 3.65 13.04 -45.23
N ARG A 48 2.35 13.13 -44.90
CA ARG A 48 1.49 14.29 -45.17
C ARG A 48 1.34 15.22 -43.97
N ALA A 49 2.03 14.96 -42.85
CA ALA A 49 2.01 15.85 -41.70
C ALA A 49 2.77 17.15 -41.98
N ARG A 50 2.29 18.27 -41.45
CA ARG A 50 2.91 19.60 -41.62
C ARG A 50 3.12 20.26 -40.28
N TRP A 51 4.28 20.90 -40.09
CA TRP A 51 4.51 21.74 -38.92
C TRP A 51 3.72 23.04 -39.05
N SER A 52 3.02 23.43 -37.99
CA SER A 52 2.39 24.75 -37.87
C SER A 52 3.13 25.54 -36.79
N ASP A 53 3.76 26.65 -37.20
CA ASP A 53 4.50 27.50 -36.27
C ASP A 53 3.56 28.21 -35.28
N THR A 54 2.38 28.63 -35.75
CA THR A 54 1.33 29.26 -34.93
C THR A 54 0.84 28.34 -33.81
N ARG A 55 0.66 27.04 -34.10
CA ARG A 55 0.16 26.06 -33.11
C ARG A 55 1.30 25.34 -32.38
N ARG A 56 2.56 25.58 -32.79
CA ARG A 56 3.78 24.88 -32.30
C ARG A 56 3.59 23.36 -32.23
N ALA A 57 2.89 22.82 -33.24
CA ALA A 57 2.45 21.44 -33.29
C ALA A 57 2.45 20.93 -34.74
N TRP A 58 2.52 19.61 -34.90
CA TRP A 58 2.35 18.97 -36.19
C TRP A 58 0.86 18.77 -36.48
N PHE A 59 0.40 19.25 -37.63
CA PHE A 59 -0.93 18.96 -38.14
C PHE A 59 -0.90 17.65 -38.95
N VAL A 60 -1.67 16.66 -38.52
CA VAL A 60 -1.84 15.39 -39.23
C VAL A 60 -3.23 15.37 -39.89
N PRO A 61 -3.32 15.23 -41.22
CA PRO A 61 -4.60 15.24 -41.92
C PRO A 61 -5.40 13.94 -41.73
N GLY A 62 -6.73 14.06 -41.62
CA GLY A 62 -7.72 12.98 -41.54
C GLY A 62 -8.44 12.93 -40.18
N SER A 63 -9.72 12.56 -40.18
CA SER A 63 -10.56 12.49 -38.96
C SER A 63 -10.07 11.48 -37.92
N THR A 64 -9.33 10.44 -38.32
CA THR A 64 -8.71 9.46 -37.41
C THR A 64 -7.25 9.77 -37.07
N ALA A 65 -6.78 10.99 -37.35
CA ALA A 65 -5.38 11.40 -37.13
C ALA A 65 -4.93 11.17 -35.68
N SER A 66 -5.71 11.63 -34.70
CA SER A 66 -5.42 11.43 -33.28
C SER A 66 -5.28 9.94 -32.90
N ARG A 67 -6.27 9.10 -33.25
CA ARG A 67 -6.21 7.65 -32.98
C ARG A 67 -5.01 6.95 -33.63
N ARG A 68 -4.64 7.35 -34.85
CA ARG A 68 -3.45 6.80 -35.54
C ARG A 68 -2.16 7.24 -34.86
N PHE A 69 -2.10 8.48 -34.38
CA PHE A 69 -0.96 9.00 -33.63
C PHE A 69 -0.81 8.30 -32.27
N THR A 70 -1.88 8.18 -31.48
CA THR A 70 -1.83 7.45 -30.20
C THR A 70 -1.42 6.00 -30.38
N ARG A 71 -1.93 5.32 -31.41
CA ARG A 71 -1.51 3.94 -31.72
C ARG A 71 -0.04 3.87 -32.13
N TRP A 72 0.44 4.78 -32.98
CA TRP A 72 1.85 4.82 -33.36
C TRP A 72 2.76 5.09 -32.15
N LEU A 73 2.36 5.99 -31.25
CA LEU A 73 3.10 6.24 -30.01
C LEU A 73 3.17 4.97 -29.14
N ALA A 74 2.05 4.26 -28.98
CA ALA A 74 2.02 2.98 -28.26
C ALA A 74 2.86 1.87 -28.94
N GLU A 75 2.90 1.83 -30.27
CA GLU A 75 3.78 0.93 -31.04
C GLU A 75 5.26 1.26 -30.78
N MET A 76 5.63 2.54 -30.74
CA MET A 76 7.00 2.97 -30.45
C MET A 76 7.41 2.71 -29.00
N GLU A 77 6.52 2.95 -28.04
CA GLU A 77 6.75 2.61 -26.64
C GLU A 77 6.92 1.09 -26.49
N ALA A 78 6.10 0.28 -27.17
CA ALA A 78 6.23 -1.18 -27.15
C ALA A 78 7.55 -1.67 -27.79
N GLU A 79 8.02 -1.03 -28.85
CA GLU A 79 9.31 -1.36 -29.47
C GLU A 79 10.49 -0.95 -28.58
N ALA A 80 10.44 0.24 -27.99
CA ALA A 80 11.44 0.70 -27.01
C ALA A 80 11.48 -0.20 -25.78
N ASP A 81 10.32 -0.63 -25.29
CA ASP A 81 10.16 -1.60 -24.21
C ASP A 81 10.79 -2.96 -24.57
N ALA A 82 10.53 -3.48 -25.78
CA ALA A 82 11.11 -4.73 -26.25
C ALA A 82 12.64 -4.63 -26.38
N PHE A 83 13.15 -3.50 -26.88
CA PHE A 83 14.59 -3.25 -26.94
C PHE A 83 15.21 -3.16 -25.54
N ALA A 84 14.55 -2.49 -24.60
CA ALA A 84 14.98 -2.41 -23.22
C ALA A 84 14.97 -3.78 -22.52
N ASP A 85 13.95 -4.60 -22.79
CA ASP A 85 13.87 -5.98 -22.30
C ASP A 85 14.96 -6.87 -22.91
N ALA A 86 15.27 -6.71 -24.21
CA ALA A 86 16.40 -7.41 -24.85
C ALA A 86 17.74 -7.02 -24.22
N LYS A 87 17.98 -5.72 -24.04
CA LYS A 87 19.18 -5.20 -23.36
C LYS A 87 19.29 -5.73 -21.92
N GLY A 88 18.19 -5.76 -21.19
CA GLY A 88 18.14 -6.31 -19.84
C GLY A 88 18.44 -7.81 -19.79
N ARG A 89 17.99 -8.55 -20.80
CA ARG A 89 18.31 -9.98 -20.97
C ARG A 89 19.78 -10.20 -21.24
N ASP A 90 20.37 -9.43 -22.15
CA ASP A 90 21.81 -9.51 -22.47
C ASP A 90 22.66 -9.17 -21.24
N ALA A 91 22.25 -8.16 -20.46
CA ALA A 91 22.90 -7.79 -19.21
C ALA A 91 22.82 -8.90 -18.15
N PHE A 92 21.68 -9.60 -18.06
CA PHE A 92 21.53 -10.76 -17.18
C PHE A 92 22.37 -11.95 -17.65
N GLU A 93 22.46 -12.20 -18.96
CA GLU A 93 23.32 -13.27 -19.51
C GLU A 93 24.80 -13.00 -19.22
N PHE A 94 25.22 -11.73 -19.26
CA PHE A 94 26.57 -11.32 -18.91
C PHE A 94 26.88 -11.45 -17.40
N ASP A 95 25.95 -11.07 -16.54
CA ASP A 95 26.13 -11.13 -15.07
C ASP A 95 24.88 -11.66 -14.36
N PRO A 96 24.71 -13.00 -14.29
CA PRO A 96 23.50 -13.58 -13.76
C PRO A 96 23.39 -13.45 -12.24
N ILE A 97 22.19 -13.09 -11.77
CA ILE A 97 21.85 -13.15 -10.34
C ILE A 97 21.57 -14.61 -9.98
N ASN A 98 22.46 -15.22 -9.21
CA ASN A 98 22.30 -16.60 -8.74
C ASN A 98 21.56 -16.62 -7.39
N SER A 99 20.26 -16.91 -7.40
CA SER A 99 19.48 -17.03 -6.17
C SER A 99 18.37 -18.07 -6.30
N VAL A 100 18.09 -18.76 -5.18
CA VAL A 100 17.04 -19.80 -5.08
C VAL A 100 15.64 -19.21 -5.25
N TYR A 101 15.47 -17.91 -4.98
CA TYR A 101 14.17 -17.24 -5.04
C TYR A 101 13.89 -16.56 -6.39
N LEU A 102 14.83 -16.62 -7.34
CA LEU A 102 14.72 -15.97 -8.65
C LEU A 102 14.66 -17.04 -9.75
N GLU A 103 13.57 -17.01 -10.50
CA GLU A 103 13.36 -17.85 -11.67
C GLU A 103 13.27 -17.00 -12.94
N LEU A 104 13.83 -17.50 -14.03
CA LEU A 104 13.72 -16.89 -15.35
C LEU A 104 12.39 -17.26 -16.00
N GLY A 105 11.53 -16.27 -16.21
CA GLY A 105 10.31 -16.39 -16.99
C GLY A 105 10.53 -16.04 -18.47
N ARG A 106 9.51 -16.28 -19.30
CA ARG A 106 9.55 -15.93 -20.74
C ARG A 106 9.62 -14.42 -21.01
N ALA A 107 9.01 -13.61 -20.15
CA ALA A 107 8.82 -12.17 -20.31
C ALA A 107 9.47 -11.33 -19.19
N GLY A 108 10.32 -11.94 -18.36
CA GLY A 108 10.96 -11.29 -17.22
C GLY A 108 11.34 -12.27 -16.12
N PHE A 109 11.73 -11.74 -14.97
CA PHE A 109 12.04 -12.48 -13.75
C PHE A 109 10.78 -12.79 -12.95
N ARG A 110 10.72 -14.00 -12.41
CA ARG A 110 9.71 -14.47 -11.47
C ARG A 110 10.37 -14.64 -10.12
N ILE A 111 9.84 -13.99 -9.10
CA ILE A 111 10.44 -13.97 -7.76
C ILE A 111 9.49 -14.66 -6.80
N ASN A 112 9.96 -15.78 -6.23
CA ASN A 112 9.23 -16.60 -5.28
C ASN A 112 9.93 -16.55 -3.92
N THR A 113 9.63 -15.50 -3.16
CA THR A 113 10.18 -15.29 -1.81
C THR A 113 9.12 -15.52 -0.74
N PRO A 114 9.48 -16.05 0.44
CA PRO A 114 8.61 -16.03 1.61
C PRO A 114 8.10 -14.61 1.93
N TYR A 115 6.86 -14.50 2.41
CA TYR A 115 6.29 -13.21 2.75
C TYR A 115 7.12 -12.49 3.83
N SER A 116 7.62 -11.32 3.47
CA SER A 116 8.29 -10.37 4.34
C SER A 116 7.91 -8.96 3.90
N ARG A 117 7.60 -8.09 4.87
CA ARG A 117 7.27 -6.69 4.59
C ARG A 117 8.45 -5.98 3.90
N THR A 118 9.67 -6.22 4.37
CA THR A 118 10.89 -5.67 3.78
C THR A 118 11.05 -6.12 2.33
N VAL A 119 10.82 -7.39 2.00
CA VAL A 119 10.91 -7.89 0.63
C VAL A 119 9.86 -7.23 -0.27
N VAL A 120 8.63 -7.12 0.20
CA VAL A 120 7.54 -6.46 -0.54
C VAL A 120 7.84 -4.98 -0.80
N ASP A 121 8.33 -4.27 0.23
CA ASP A 121 8.65 -2.85 0.12
C ASP A 121 9.80 -2.64 -0.89
N ARG A 122 10.86 -3.46 -0.84
CA ARG A 122 11.97 -3.40 -1.81
C ARG A 122 11.56 -3.77 -3.23
N LEU A 123 10.71 -4.79 -3.41
CA LEU A 123 10.25 -5.16 -4.75
C LEU A 123 9.36 -4.08 -5.36
N ARG A 124 8.56 -3.37 -4.57
CA ARG A 124 7.77 -2.22 -5.04
C ARG A 124 8.62 -1.03 -5.51
N GLU A 125 9.83 -0.88 -4.99
CA GLU A 125 10.76 0.16 -5.45
C GLU A 125 11.36 -0.16 -6.83
N VAL A 126 11.31 -1.42 -7.28
CA VAL A 126 11.80 -1.82 -8.60
C VAL A 126 10.80 -1.35 -9.68
N PRO A 127 11.25 -0.61 -10.71
CA PRO A 127 10.37 -0.14 -11.79
C PRO A 127 9.65 -1.28 -12.49
N TYR A 128 8.38 -1.06 -12.86
CA TYR A 128 7.55 -2.02 -13.60
C TYR A 128 7.34 -3.38 -12.89
N SER A 129 7.73 -3.49 -11.61
CA SER A 129 7.44 -4.65 -10.80
C SER A 129 5.92 -4.75 -10.59
N ARG A 130 5.41 -5.98 -10.66
CA ARG A 130 4.00 -6.26 -10.39
C ARG A 130 3.85 -7.54 -9.61
N TRP A 131 2.87 -7.54 -8.71
CA TRP A 131 2.43 -8.77 -8.05
C TRP A 131 1.45 -9.50 -8.96
N ASP A 132 1.73 -10.77 -9.22
CA ASP A 132 0.83 -11.69 -9.92
C ASP A 132 0.01 -12.46 -8.88
N SER A 133 -1.30 -12.17 -8.79
CA SER A 133 -2.19 -12.81 -7.82
C SER A 133 -2.45 -14.28 -8.11
N ASP A 134 -2.39 -14.68 -9.38
CA ASP A 134 -2.74 -16.03 -9.83
C ASP A 134 -1.59 -16.99 -9.54
N LEU A 135 -0.37 -16.55 -9.85
CA LEU A 135 0.85 -17.31 -9.58
C LEU A 135 1.39 -17.07 -8.15
N LYS A 136 0.85 -16.08 -7.44
CA LYS A 136 1.32 -15.59 -6.12
C LYS A 136 2.82 -15.29 -6.13
N GLN A 137 3.28 -14.64 -7.18
CA GLN A 137 4.69 -14.36 -7.42
C GLN A 137 4.87 -12.91 -7.88
N TRP A 138 6.06 -12.37 -7.66
CA TRP A 138 6.42 -11.08 -8.24
C TRP A 138 6.94 -11.29 -9.65
N HIS A 139 6.48 -10.45 -10.58
CA HIS A 139 6.96 -10.39 -11.95
C HIS A 139 7.71 -9.07 -12.16
N VAL A 140 8.96 -9.15 -12.62
CA VAL A 140 9.81 -8.01 -12.93
C VAL A 140 10.27 -8.13 -14.38
N PRO A 141 9.94 -7.19 -15.28
CA PRO A 141 10.41 -7.22 -16.66
C PRO A 141 11.95 -7.14 -16.77
N PHE A 142 12.51 -7.65 -17.86
CA PHE A 142 13.97 -7.68 -18.06
C PHE A 142 14.59 -6.27 -18.08
N ARG A 143 13.87 -5.26 -18.57
CA ARG A 143 14.33 -3.86 -18.58
C ARG A 143 14.69 -3.31 -17.18
N SER A 144 14.15 -3.91 -16.12
CA SER A 144 14.40 -3.52 -14.73
C SER A 144 15.50 -4.38 -14.07
N TYR A 145 16.26 -5.15 -14.86
CA TYR A 145 17.30 -6.04 -14.35
C TYR A 145 18.32 -5.31 -13.44
N GLN A 146 18.83 -4.15 -13.86
CA GLN A 146 19.85 -3.44 -13.09
C GLN A 146 19.30 -2.97 -11.72
N ASP A 147 18.11 -2.39 -11.72
CA ASP A 147 17.43 -1.99 -10.48
C ASP A 147 17.13 -3.16 -9.55
N LEU A 148 16.78 -4.31 -10.13
CA LEU A 148 16.56 -5.55 -9.39
C LEU A 148 17.87 -6.06 -8.79
N LYS A 149 18.95 -6.06 -9.57
CA LYS A 149 20.30 -6.51 -9.17
C LYS A 149 20.84 -5.70 -8.00
N ASP A 150 20.76 -4.38 -8.08
CA ASP A 150 21.28 -3.48 -7.05
C ASP A 150 20.59 -3.70 -5.69
N ARG A 151 19.30 -4.08 -5.72
CA ARG A 151 18.47 -4.32 -4.52
C ARG A 151 18.42 -5.79 -4.11
N TRP A 152 18.91 -6.70 -4.94
CA TRP A 152 18.80 -8.14 -4.75
C TRP A 152 19.43 -8.62 -3.43
N PRO A 153 20.63 -8.14 -3.01
CA PRO A 153 21.24 -8.60 -1.76
C PRO A 153 20.37 -8.36 -0.53
N GLU A 154 19.69 -7.20 -0.45
CA GLU A 154 18.78 -6.90 0.66
C GLU A 154 17.51 -7.76 0.63
N ILE A 155 16.98 -8.01 -0.58
CA ILE A 155 15.81 -8.85 -0.79
C ILE A 155 16.11 -10.29 -0.38
N GLU A 156 17.23 -10.84 -0.83
CA GLU A 156 17.67 -12.20 -0.53
C GLU A 156 17.97 -12.38 0.96
N GLU A 157 18.67 -11.42 1.59
CA GLU A 157 18.92 -11.49 3.01
C GLU A 157 17.61 -11.41 3.82
N ALA A 158 16.69 -10.53 3.45
CA ALA A 158 15.39 -10.42 4.08
C ALA A 158 14.52 -11.67 3.85
N ALA A 159 14.63 -12.33 2.70
CA ALA A 159 13.97 -13.60 2.40
C ALA A 159 14.53 -14.73 3.26
N ARG A 160 15.87 -14.90 3.28
CA ARG A 160 16.58 -15.90 4.10
C ARG A 160 16.27 -15.73 5.59
N ARG A 161 16.34 -14.50 6.11
CA ARG A 161 15.97 -14.23 7.52
C ARG A 161 14.53 -14.63 7.82
N ASN A 162 13.63 -14.58 6.84
CA ASN A 162 12.21 -14.89 7.00
C ASN A 162 11.82 -16.31 6.58
N GLU A 163 12.78 -17.17 6.26
CA GLU A 163 12.50 -18.58 6.03
C GLU A 163 11.75 -19.17 7.24
N PRO A 164 10.69 -19.96 7.00
CA PRO A 164 9.93 -20.62 8.06
C PRO A 164 10.81 -21.39 9.05
N GLU A 165 11.95 -21.92 8.60
CA GLU A 165 12.91 -22.65 9.42
C GLU A 165 13.72 -21.75 10.34
N GLU A 166 14.21 -20.60 9.87
CA GLU A 166 14.88 -19.58 10.70
C GLU A 166 13.90 -18.89 11.67
N ARG A 167 12.61 -18.77 11.30
CA ARG A 167 11.56 -18.34 12.23
C ARG A 167 11.30 -19.36 13.33
N ARG A 168 11.30 -20.66 13.00
CA ARG A 168 11.19 -21.75 13.98
C ARG A 168 12.42 -21.79 14.89
N ARG A 169 13.63 -21.74 14.34
CA ARG A 169 14.88 -21.71 15.13
C ARG A 169 14.92 -20.53 16.10
N ARG A 170 14.54 -19.33 15.67
CA ARG A 170 14.44 -18.16 16.56
C ARG A 170 13.30 -18.25 17.57
N ALA A 171 12.21 -18.93 17.25
CA ALA A 171 11.15 -19.20 18.22
C ALA A 171 11.62 -20.21 19.28
N ASP A 172 12.40 -21.21 18.88
CA ASP A 172 12.98 -22.22 19.76
C ASP A 172 14.14 -21.66 20.61
N GLU A 173 15.00 -20.80 20.06
CA GLU A 173 16.03 -20.08 20.83
C GLU A 173 15.44 -19.06 21.82
N LYS A 174 14.27 -18.48 21.49
CA LYS A 174 13.53 -17.61 22.42
C LYS A 174 12.68 -18.38 23.42
N LYS A 175 12.47 -19.69 23.21
CA LYS A 175 11.69 -20.56 24.07
C LYS A 175 12.44 -20.77 25.38
N GLY A 176 11.91 -20.20 26.47
CA GLY A 176 12.55 -20.23 27.79
C GLY A 176 13.30 -18.97 28.18
N THR A 177 13.26 -17.91 27.36
CA THR A 177 13.72 -16.58 27.81
C THR A 177 12.73 -15.98 28.82
N GLU A 178 13.25 -15.23 29.80
CA GLU A 178 12.42 -14.53 30.80
C GLU A 178 11.40 -13.58 30.15
N GLN A 179 11.76 -13.01 29.00
CA GLN A 179 10.87 -12.15 28.21
C GLN A 179 9.69 -12.92 27.58
N GLU A 180 9.89 -14.18 27.18
CA GLU A 180 8.81 -15.04 26.70
C GLU A 180 7.87 -15.40 27.87
N ALA A 181 8.42 -15.75 29.04
CA ALA A 181 7.66 -16.04 30.24
C ALA A 181 6.78 -14.83 30.66
N LYS A 182 7.36 -13.62 30.70
CA LYS A 182 6.64 -12.37 30.97
C LYS A 182 5.57 -12.07 29.91
N SER A 183 5.84 -12.36 28.63
CA SER A 183 4.86 -12.17 27.55
C SER A 183 3.68 -13.14 27.65
N LYS A 184 3.94 -14.39 28.03
CA LYS A 184 2.91 -15.42 28.28
C LYS A 184 2.09 -15.04 29.51
N ALA A 185 2.74 -14.62 30.60
CA ALA A 185 2.06 -14.14 31.80
C ALA A 185 1.14 -12.95 31.50
N ARG A 186 1.61 -11.94 30.76
CA ARG A 186 0.79 -10.80 30.28
C ARG A 186 -0.39 -11.25 29.42
N THR A 187 -0.18 -12.24 28.55
CA THR A 187 -1.24 -12.76 27.68
C THR A 187 -2.29 -13.53 28.48
N THR A 188 -1.87 -14.34 29.45
CA THR A 188 -2.76 -15.05 30.37
C THR A 188 -3.55 -14.06 31.22
N GLU A 189 -2.91 -13.02 31.75
CA GLU A 189 -3.60 -11.98 32.53
C GLU A 189 -4.63 -11.24 31.69
N ARG A 190 -4.31 -10.87 30.44
CA ARG A 190 -5.28 -10.28 29.50
C ARG A 190 -6.46 -11.20 29.19
N ARG A 191 -6.27 -12.52 29.19
CA ARG A 191 -7.36 -13.49 28.96
C ARG A 191 -8.33 -13.57 30.14
N ARG A 192 -7.92 -13.16 31.35
CA ARG A 192 -8.80 -13.09 32.52
C ARG A 192 -9.84 -11.97 32.42
N ARG A 193 -9.68 -11.04 31.47
CA ARG A 193 -10.66 -9.97 31.17
C ARG A 193 -11.07 -9.13 32.39
N ARG A 194 -10.11 -8.94 33.30
CA ARG A 194 -10.21 -8.04 34.43
C ARG A 194 -9.23 -6.88 34.24
N TYR A 195 -9.54 -5.73 34.80
CA TYR A 195 -8.70 -4.54 34.76
C TYR A 195 -8.83 -3.81 36.11
N PRO A 196 -7.72 -3.36 36.71
CA PRO A 196 -7.76 -2.61 37.96
C PRO A 196 -8.34 -1.22 37.68
N LEU A 197 -9.27 -0.79 38.52
CA LEU A 197 -9.92 0.51 38.44
C LEU A 197 -9.81 1.21 39.79
N ASN A 198 -9.45 2.48 39.79
CA ASN A 198 -9.52 3.30 40.99
C ASN A 198 -10.95 3.34 41.56
N GLY A 199 -11.11 3.03 42.85
CA GLY A 199 -12.41 3.01 43.52
C GLY A 199 -13.13 4.36 43.51
N ASP A 200 -12.39 5.48 43.44
CA ASP A 200 -12.95 6.84 43.43
C ASP A 200 -13.31 7.34 42.02
N ASP A 201 -12.81 6.69 40.96
CA ASP A 201 -13.02 7.08 39.56
C ASP A 201 -13.46 5.88 38.71
N LEU A 202 -14.69 5.42 38.92
CA LEU A 202 -15.23 4.26 38.23
C LEU A 202 -15.81 4.60 36.84
N PRO A 203 -15.52 3.78 35.80
CA PRO A 203 -16.08 3.94 34.48
C PRO A 203 -17.58 3.63 34.44
N PRO A 204 -18.33 4.23 33.50
CA PRO A 204 -19.73 3.89 33.29
C PRO A 204 -19.88 2.46 32.76
N VAL A 205 -20.54 1.61 33.55
CA VAL A 205 -20.88 0.23 33.18
C VAL A 205 -21.76 0.19 31.93
N GLY A 206 -21.52 -0.77 31.04
CA GLY A 206 -22.29 -0.95 29.80
C GLY A 206 -22.00 0.08 28.71
N ARG A 207 -21.04 1.00 28.91
CA ARG A 207 -20.61 1.96 27.87
C ARG A 207 -19.23 1.61 27.33
N VAL A 208 -19.00 2.03 26.08
CA VAL A 208 -17.67 1.89 25.46
C VAL A 208 -16.75 2.93 26.07
N VAL A 209 -15.66 2.45 26.68
CA VAL A 209 -14.56 3.26 27.19
C VAL A 209 -13.24 2.79 26.58
N THR A 210 -12.23 3.65 26.59
CA THR A 210 -10.87 3.27 26.23
C THR A 210 -10.06 3.06 27.52
N ILE A 211 -9.28 1.99 27.55
CA ILE A 211 -8.25 1.72 28.56
C ILE A 211 -6.88 1.58 27.87
N GLN A 212 -5.80 1.40 28.64
CA GLN A 212 -4.45 1.17 28.09
C GLN A 212 -4.36 0.01 27.08
N TYR A 213 -5.31 -0.94 27.11
CA TYR A 213 -5.37 -2.09 26.20
C TYR A 213 -6.30 -1.90 24.99
N GLY A 214 -6.97 -0.75 24.89
CA GLY A 214 -7.89 -0.39 23.81
C GLY A 214 -9.34 -0.24 24.28
N LEU A 215 -10.27 -0.32 23.32
CA LEU A 215 -11.70 -0.11 23.55
C LEU A 215 -12.35 -1.33 24.21
N VAL A 216 -13.02 -1.10 25.34
CA VAL A 216 -13.69 -2.12 26.14
C VAL A 216 -15.07 -1.65 26.61
N VAL A 217 -15.89 -2.60 27.05
CA VAL A 217 -17.12 -2.33 27.80
C VAL A 217 -16.98 -3.05 29.13
N PHE A 218 -17.06 -2.31 30.24
CA PHE A 218 -17.12 -2.90 31.57
C PHE A 218 -18.52 -3.48 31.79
N GLU A 219 -18.56 -4.76 32.20
CA GLU A 219 -19.80 -5.48 32.50
C GLU A 219 -20.18 -5.32 33.97
N GLU A 220 -19.18 -5.36 34.85
CA GLU A 220 -19.33 -5.20 36.29
C GLU A 220 -18.04 -4.71 36.93
N VAL A 221 -18.18 -4.06 38.09
CA VAL A 221 -17.08 -3.77 39.01
C VAL A 221 -17.35 -4.60 40.25
N THR A 222 -16.48 -5.56 40.55
CA THR A 222 -16.76 -6.59 41.57
C THR A 222 -16.62 -6.06 43.00
N GLY A 223 -15.91 -4.95 43.18
CA GLY A 223 -15.57 -4.40 44.51
C GLY A 223 -14.47 -5.18 45.25
N GLU A 224 -13.91 -6.22 44.62
CA GLU A 224 -12.76 -6.95 45.13
C GLU A 224 -11.51 -6.09 44.97
N LEU A 225 -10.79 -5.86 46.07
CA LEU A 225 -9.55 -5.10 46.07
C LEU A 225 -8.45 -5.84 45.30
N VAL A 226 -7.68 -5.06 44.55
CA VAL A 226 -6.55 -5.54 43.78
C VAL A 226 -5.34 -5.63 44.70
N ASP A 227 -4.67 -6.78 44.71
CA ASP A 227 -3.39 -6.94 45.39
C ASP A 227 -2.25 -6.35 44.52
N PRO A 228 -1.69 -5.18 44.87
CA PRO A 228 -0.68 -4.50 44.06
C PRO A 228 0.63 -5.29 43.98
N GLU A 229 0.96 -6.13 44.96
CA GLU A 229 2.18 -6.95 44.95
C GLU A 229 2.12 -8.04 43.88
N VAL A 230 0.93 -8.59 43.66
CA VAL A 230 0.69 -9.67 42.69
C VAL A 230 0.57 -9.13 41.27
N VAL A 231 0.02 -7.91 41.08
CA VAL A 231 -0.33 -7.41 39.74
C VAL A 231 0.48 -6.21 39.27
N GLY A 232 1.33 -5.62 40.11
CA GLY A 232 2.16 -4.47 39.76
C GLY A 232 3.07 -4.69 38.55
N GLU A 233 3.45 -5.94 38.26
CA GLU A 233 4.21 -6.30 37.05
C GLU A 233 3.39 -6.15 35.75
N PHE A 234 2.06 -6.29 35.83
CA PHE A 234 1.14 -6.19 34.69
C PHE A 234 0.51 -4.81 34.55
N TYR A 235 0.28 -4.15 35.69
CA TYR A 235 -0.38 -2.86 35.80
C TYR A 235 0.47 -1.91 36.65
N PRO A 236 1.43 -1.19 36.04
CA PRO A 236 2.23 -0.21 36.75
C PRO A 236 1.35 0.93 37.26
N GLY A 237 1.43 1.24 38.56
CA GLY A 237 0.67 2.33 39.20
C GLY A 237 -0.57 1.89 39.99
N VAL A 238 -0.85 0.59 40.07
CA VAL A 238 -1.93 0.07 40.95
C VAL A 238 -1.58 0.28 42.41
N THR A 239 -2.55 0.77 43.18
CA THR A 239 -2.51 0.96 44.63
C THR A 239 -3.49 0.01 45.33
N ALA A 240 -3.46 -0.04 46.66
CA ALA A 240 -4.37 -0.86 47.46
C ALA A 240 -5.85 -0.45 47.33
N ASP A 241 -6.14 0.75 46.80
CA ASP A 241 -7.50 1.29 46.64
C ASP A 241 -8.14 0.91 45.29
N HIS A 242 -7.45 0.13 44.46
CA HIS A 242 -7.99 -0.33 43.19
C HIS A 242 -8.92 -1.53 43.39
N VAL A 243 -9.99 -1.56 42.61
CA VAL A 243 -10.94 -2.67 42.54
C VAL A 243 -10.92 -3.33 41.17
N TRP A 244 -11.34 -4.60 41.09
CA TRP A 244 -11.45 -5.29 39.82
C TRP A 244 -12.68 -4.88 39.01
N GLY A 245 -12.46 -4.47 37.75
CA GLY A 245 -13.49 -4.33 36.73
C GLY A 245 -13.43 -5.44 35.70
N MET A 246 -14.53 -6.15 35.49
CA MET A 246 -14.67 -7.15 34.44
C MET A 246 -15.09 -6.50 33.14
N TRP A 247 -14.41 -6.83 32.05
CA TRP A 247 -14.64 -6.19 30.75
C TRP A 247 -14.79 -7.20 29.61
N ARG A 248 -15.47 -6.75 28.55
CA ARG A 248 -15.51 -7.46 27.27
C ARG A 248 -15.19 -6.56 26.10
N LYS A 249 -14.96 -7.19 24.95
CA LYS A 249 -14.83 -6.44 23.70
C LYS A 249 -16.18 -5.81 23.33
N PRO A 250 -16.20 -4.55 22.89
CA PRO A 250 -17.42 -3.91 22.42
C PRO A 250 -17.92 -4.59 21.13
N THR A 251 -19.24 -4.68 21.01
CA THR A 251 -19.93 -5.10 19.80
C THR A 251 -19.92 -3.98 18.75
N PHE A 252 -20.23 -4.32 17.50
CA PHE A 252 -20.32 -3.31 16.44
C PHE A 252 -21.39 -2.24 16.75
N VAL A 253 -22.54 -2.65 17.31
CA VAL A 253 -23.64 -1.73 17.65
C VAL A 253 -23.18 -0.72 18.71
N GLU A 254 -22.54 -1.20 19.77
CA GLU A 254 -22.00 -0.35 20.83
C GLU A 254 -20.91 0.60 20.31
N LEU A 255 -20.03 0.14 19.42
CA LEU A 255 -19.02 1.00 18.79
C LEU A 255 -19.66 2.12 17.96
N VAL A 256 -20.75 1.84 17.26
CA VAL A 256 -21.48 2.85 16.46
C VAL A 256 -22.21 3.83 17.37
N GLN A 257 -22.82 3.35 18.45
CA GLN A 257 -23.54 4.17 19.43
C GLN A 257 -22.62 4.98 20.34
N ALA A 258 -21.35 4.58 20.49
CA ALA A 258 -20.38 5.30 21.30
C ALA A 258 -20.16 6.74 20.78
N TRP A 259 -20.34 7.72 21.67
CA TRP A 259 -20.09 9.12 21.39
C TRP A 259 -18.60 9.44 21.56
N PRO A 260 -17.97 10.11 20.57
CA PRO A 260 -16.57 10.48 20.68
C PRO A 260 -16.38 11.63 21.67
N SER A 261 -15.35 11.53 22.53
CA SER A 261 -14.88 12.67 23.30
C SER A 261 -14.19 13.69 22.38
N LYS A 262 -14.44 14.97 22.62
CA LYS A 262 -13.70 16.09 22.00
C LYS A 262 -12.47 16.49 22.80
N THR A 263 -12.42 16.10 24.08
CA THR A 263 -11.33 16.43 24.99
C THR A 263 -10.33 15.27 25.01
N PRO A 264 -9.03 15.53 24.89
CA PRO A 264 -8.02 14.49 25.07
C PRO A 264 -8.07 13.91 26.49
N PRO A 265 -7.68 12.64 26.68
CA PRO A 265 -7.62 12.06 28.02
C PRO A 265 -6.65 12.83 28.91
N ALA A 266 -6.98 12.91 30.20
CA ALA A 266 -6.06 13.44 31.20
C ALA A 266 -4.81 12.56 31.28
N GLN A 267 -3.66 13.19 31.53
CA GLN A 267 -2.40 12.46 31.66
C GLN A 267 -2.47 11.55 32.90
N GLY A 268 -2.31 10.24 32.69
CA GLY A 268 -2.42 9.24 33.77
C GLY A 268 -3.83 8.69 33.98
N ALA A 269 -4.82 9.04 33.14
CA ALA A 269 -6.16 8.46 33.22
C ALA A 269 -6.13 6.93 33.00
N GLU A 270 -6.72 6.17 33.93
CA GLU A 270 -6.81 4.71 33.85
C GLU A 270 -7.83 4.25 32.79
N TRP A 271 -8.86 5.06 32.56
CA TRP A 271 -9.85 4.93 31.51
C TRP A 271 -10.28 6.31 31.00
N TRP A 272 -10.77 6.38 29.76
CA TRP A 272 -11.32 7.62 29.20
C TRP A 272 -12.44 7.36 28.21
N GLN A 273 -13.23 8.39 27.92
CA GLN A 273 -14.18 8.34 26.83
C GLN A 273 -13.43 8.30 25.48
N PRO A 274 -13.83 7.40 24.57
CA PRO A 274 -13.06 7.14 23.37
C PRO A 274 -13.05 8.34 22.42
N THR A 275 -11.91 8.59 21.78
CA THR A 275 -11.81 9.65 20.77
C THR A 275 -12.29 9.17 19.40
N ILE A 276 -12.58 10.11 18.49
CA ILE A 276 -13.01 9.74 17.12
C ILE A 276 -11.94 8.93 16.37
N GLU A 277 -10.65 9.21 16.63
CA GLU A 277 -9.52 8.54 16.00
C GLU A 277 -9.34 7.10 16.52
N GLU A 278 -9.79 6.80 17.75
CA GLU A 278 -9.85 5.43 18.29
C GLU A 278 -11.07 4.67 17.76
N LEU A 279 -12.22 5.33 17.65
CA LEU A 279 -13.47 4.69 17.21
C LEU A 279 -13.47 4.33 15.71
N ARG A 280 -12.90 5.18 14.85
CA ARG A 280 -12.83 4.93 13.39
C ARG A 280 -12.20 3.59 13.00
N PRO A 281 -10.98 3.24 13.44
CA PRO A 281 -10.37 1.96 13.09
C PRO A 281 -11.13 0.77 13.70
N ALA A 282 -11.65 0.91 14.93
CA ALA A 282 -12.42 -0.14 15.59
C ALA A 282 -13.73 -0.44 14.87
N ARG A 283 -14.49 0.60 14.47
CA ARG A 283 -15.72 0.46 13.67
C ARG A 283 -15.46 -0.23 12.34
N ARG A 284 -14.39 0.16 11.62
CA ARG A 284 -13.99 -0.47 10.34
C ARG A 284 -13.61 -1.94 10.54
N ALA A 285 -12.84 -2.27 11.56
CA ALA A 285 -12.44 -3.64 11.86
C ALA A 285 -13.65 -4.53 12.23
N ALA A 286 -14.55 -4.02 13.07
CA ALA A 286 -15.76 -4.73 13.46
C ALA A 286 -16.74 -4.93 12.29
N SER A 287 -16.91 -3.93 11.43
CA SER A 287 -17.71 -4.04 10.20
C SER A 287 -17.18 -5.13 9.26
N ARG A 288 -15.88 -5.14 8.97
CA ARG A 288 -15.24 -6.19 8.15
C ARG A 288 -15.44 -7.59 8.72
N LYS A 289 -15.27 -7.74 10.03
CA LYS A 289 -15.47 -9.04 10.71
C LYS A 289 -16.92 -9.51 10.61
N ARG A 290 -17.88 -8.60 10.71
CA ARG A 290 -19.31 -8.91 10.55
C ARG A 290 -19.63 -9.33 9.11
N ALA A 291 -19.11 -8.61 8.11
CA ALA A 291 -19.28 -8.96 6.71
C ALA A 291 -18.73 -10.35 6.38
N LEU A 292 -17.54 -10.67 6.89
CA LEU A 292 -16.94 -12.00 6.73
C LEU A 292 -17.77 -13.10 7.39
N LYS A 293 -18.34 -12.85 8.58
CA LYS A 293 -19.18 -13.82 9.28
C LYS A 293 -20.55 -14.03 8.61
N ALA A 294 -21.06 -13.03 7.88
CA ALA A 294 -22.30 -13.13 7.14
C ALA A 294 -22.15 -13.81 5.76
N ALA A 295 -20.91 -13.96 5.27
CA ALA A 295 -20.58 -14.61 4.01
C ALA A 295 -20.23 -16.11 4.17
N LEU A 296 -20.25 -16.62 5.41
CA LEU A 296 -20.10 -18.03 5.79
C LEU A 296 -21.45 -18.61 6.19
#